data_AF-A0A9E3IF90-F1
#
_entry.id   AF-A0A9E3IF90-F1
#
_cell.length_a   1.000
_cell.length_b   1.000
_cell.length_c   1.000
_cell.angle_alpha   90.00
_cell.angle_beta   90.00
_cell.angle_gamma   90.00
#
_symmetry.space_group_name_H-M   'P 1'
#
loop_
_entity.id
_entity.type
_entity.pdbx_description
1 polymer ?
#
loop_
_entity_poly.entity_id
_entity_poly.type
_entity_poly.pdbx_seq_one_letter_code
_entity_poly.pdbx_strand_id
1 'polypeptide(L)' 'PGYVEFHMLKGPKAEDHSLYASHAVWESEEHFKAWTRSEQFRAAHARAGESKVQYLSGPHFEGFEVIIHEDRDGKRG' A
#
# COMPACT_ATOMS: atom_id res chain seq x y z
N PRO A 1 -13.47 -5.40 -7.47
CA PRO A 1 -13.50 -6.83 -7.06
C PRO A 1 -12.05 -7.35 -7.05
N GLY A 2 -11.65 -8.11 -6.03
CA GLY A 2 -10.27 -8.59 -5.84
C GLY A 2 -9.41 -7.81 -4.85
N TYR A 3 -9.96 -6.82 -4.16
CA TYR A 3 -9.32 -6.17 -3.02
C TYR A 3 -9.48 -7.07 -1.78
N VAL A 4 -8.37 -7.36 -1.09
CA VAL A 4 -8.38 -8.19 0.12
C VAL A 4 -8.35 -7.30 1.35
N GLU A 5 -7.28 -6.51 1.49
CA GLU A 5 -7.05 -5.69 2.68
C GLU A 5 -6.12 -4.51 2.43
N PHE A 6 -6.15 -3.55 3.37
CA PHE A 6 -5.30 -2.38 3.38
C PHE A 6 -4.82 -2.12 4.81
N HIS A 7 -3.52 -1.87 4.93
CA HIS A 7 -2.84 -1.54 6.15
C HIS A 7 -2.05 -0.24 5.94
N MET A 8 -2.23 0.73 6.84
CA MET A 8 -1.33 1.89 6.94
C MET A 8 -0.30 1.58 8.03
N LEU A 9 0.95 1.38 7.62
CA LEU A 9 2.06 1.11 8.50
C LEU A 9 2.76 2.41 8.87
N LYS A 10 3.16 2.51 10.13
CA LYS A 10 3.99 3.59 10.64
C LYS A 10 5.26 3.00 11.21
N GLY A 11 6.39 3.39 10.63
CA GLY A 11 7.72 3.05 11.13
C GLY A 11 8.09 3.80 12.41
N PRO A 12 9.23 3.45 13.02
CA PRO A 12 9.77 4.18 14.16
C PRO A 12 10.05 5.64 13.78
N LYS A 13 10.01 6.53 14.78
CA LYS A 13 10.37 7.93 14.61
C LYS A 13 11.90 8.03 14.54
N ALA A 14 12.42 8.46 13.38
CA ALA A 14 13.80 8.89 13.22
C ALA A 14 13.95 10.37 13.63
N GLU A 15 15.19 10.87 13.66
CA GLU A 15 15.47 12.27 14.06
C GLU A 15 14.84 13.29 13.09
N ASP A 16 14.72 12.93 11.81
CA ASP A 16 14.30 13.79 10.71
C ASP A 16 12.96 13.39 10.08
N HIS A 17 12.51 12.13 10.24
CA HIS A 17 11.23 11.67 9.68
C HIS A 17 10.59 10.50 10.42
N SER A 18 9.37 10.16 10.02
CA SER A 18 8.75 8.87 10.32
C SER A 18 8.32 8.24 9.00
N LEU A 19 8.69 6.99 8.80
CA LEU A 19 8.28 6.26 7.61
C LEU A 19 6.80 5.91 7.72
N TYR A 20 6.05 6.16 6.66
CA TYR A 20 4.69 5.68 6.50
C TYR A 20 4.63 4.85 5.22
N ALA A 21 4.01 3.68 5.30
CA ALA A 21 3.83 2.79 4.16
C ALA A 21 2.37 2.35 4.05
N SER A 22 1.85 2.40 2.84
CA SER A 22 0.54 1.87 2.49
C SER A 22 0.72 0.46 1.94
N HIS A 23 0.24 -0.56 2.67
CA HIS A 23 0.30 -1.96 2.26
C HIS A 23 -1.10 -2.41 1.84
N ALA A 24 -1.26 -2.78 0.57
CA ALA A 24 -2.53 -3.26 0.02
C ALA A 24 -2.34 -4.65 -0.57
N VAL A 25 -3.23 -5.58 -0.19
CA VAL A 25 -3.22 -6.96 -0.69
C VAL A 25 -4.38 -7.15 -1.67
N TRP A 26 -4.09 -7.83 -2.77
CA TRP A 26 -5.01 -8.11 -3.86
C TRP A 26 -5.03 -9.60 -4.17
N GLU A 27 -6.17 -10.11 -4.60
CA GLU A 27 -6.33 -11.53 -4.98
C GLU A 27 -5.46 -11.90 -6.19
N SER A 28 -5.16 -10.94 -7.07
CA SER A 28 -4.25 -11.13 -8.20
C SER A 28 -3.64 -9.82 -8.67
N GLU A 29 -2.53 -9.92 -9.40
CA GLU A 29 -1.90 -8.77 -10.06
C GLU A 29 -2.84 -8.09 -11.07
N GLU A 30 -3.72 -8.86 -11.73
CA GLU A 30 -4.70 -8.31 -12.68
C GLU A 30 -5.71 -7.40 -11.98
N HIS A 31 -6.21 -7.81 -10.81
CA HIS A 31 -7.12 -6.98 -10.01
C HIS A 31 -6.45 -5.69 -9.54
N PHE A 32 -5.19 -5.75 -9.13
CA PHE A 32 -4.40 -4.57 -8.80
C PHE A 32 -4.26 -3.65 -10.03
N LYS A 33 -3.82 -4.18 -11.18
CA LYS A 33 -3.67 -3.41 -12.42
C LYS A 33 -4.99 -2.77 -12.87
N ALA A 34 -6.10 -3.49 -12.80
CA ALA A 34 -7.42 -2.96 -13.11
C ALA A 34 -7.81 -1.81 -12.16
N TRP A 35 -7.52 -1.96 -10.87
CA TRP A 35 -7.75 -0.90 -9.88
C TRP A 35 -6.90 0.34 -10.15
N THR A 36 -5.60 0.22 -10.43
CA THR A 36 -4.74 1.38 -10.73
C THR A 36 -5.22 2.23 -11.92
N ARG A 37 -6.05 1.65 -12.80
CA ARG A 37 -6.63 2.32 -13.97
C ARG A 37 -8.05 2.86 -13.73
N SER A 38 -8.62 2.64 -12.55
CA SER A 38 -10.01 2.94 -12.26
C SER A 38 -10.22 4.36 -11.72
N GLU A 39 -11.46 4.86 -11.77
CA GLU A 39 -11.80 6.15 -11.18
C GLU A 39 -11.66 6.16 -9.66
N GLN A 40 -11.86 5.01 -9.01
CA GLN A 40 -11.67 4.87 -7.57
C GLN A 40 -10.21 5.10 -7.16
N PHE A 41 -9.24 4.64 -7.96
CA PHE A 41 -7.82 4.93 -7.73
C PHE A 41 -7.54 6.43 -7.83
N ARG A 42 -8.05 7.08 -8.90
CA ARG A 42 -7.96 8.53 -9.06
C ARG A 42 -8.57 9.28 -7.88
N ALA A 43 -9.74 8.87 -7.40
CA ALA A 43 -10.42 9.51 -6.28
C ALA A 43 -9.64 9.33 -4.96
N ALA A 44 -9.13 8.13 -4.68
CA ALA A 44 -8.34 7.85 -3.49
C ALA A 44 -7.03 8.65 -3.44
N HIS A 45 -6.40 8.88 -4.60
CA HIS A 45 -5.16 9.63 -4.72
C HIS A 45 -5.35 11.12 -5.02
N ALA A 46 -6.58 11.58 -5.28
CA ALA A 46 -6.87 12.99 -5.57
C ALA A 46 -6.46 13.92 -4.42
N ARG A 47 -6.48 13.42 -3.18
CA ARG A 47 -6.10 14.16 -1.97
C ARG A 47 -4.64 13.96 -1.54
N ALA A 48 -3.90 13.09 -2.20
CA ALA A 48 -2.50 12.81 -1.86
C ALA A 48 -1.59 14.05 -2.03
N GLY A 49 -2.02 15.05 -2.82
CA GLY A 49 -1.33 16.34 -2.98
C GLY A 49 -1.80 17.48 -2.06
N GLU A 50 -2.91 17.32 -1.33
CA GLU A 50 -3.45 18.40 -0.46
C GLU A 50 -2.79 18.43 0.92
N SER A 51 -2.21 17.31 1.35
CA SER A 51 -1.44 17.26 2.58
C SER A 51 -0.01 17.72 2.30
N LYS A 52 0.32 18.95 2.72
CA LYS A 52 1.70 19.45 2.83
C LYS A 52 2.48 18.64 3.88
N VAL A 53 2.70 17.36 3.63
CA VAL A 53 3.72 16.61 4.35
C VAL A 53 5.02 16.97 3.66
N GLN A 54 5.97 17.53 4.41
CA GLN A 54 7.34 17.71 3.93
C GLN A 54 7.97 16.33 3.83
N TYR A 55 7.77 15.67 2.69
CA TYR A 55 8.43 14.41 2.40
C TYR A 55 9.91 14.68 2.12
N LEU A 56 10.82 14.03 2.86
CA LEU A 56 12.27 14.14 2.63
C LEU A 56 12.67 13.66 1.21
N SER A 57 11.88 12.75 0.63
CA SER A 57 11.99 12.29 -0.75
C SER A 57 10.59 11.95 -1.30
N GLY A 58 10.42 11.94 -2.62
CA GLY A 58 9.16 11.54 -3.24
C GLY A 58 8.73 10.09 -2.88
N PRO A 59 7.46 9.73 -3.10
CA PRO A 59 6.98 8.38 -2.81
C PRO A 59 7.69 7.35 -3.70
N HIS A 60 8.20 6.29 -3.09
CA HIS A 60 8.76 5.13 -3.78
C HIS A 60 7.70 4.03 -3.80
N PHE A 61 7.41 3.49 -4.99
CA PHE A 61 6.57 2.30 -5.12
C PHE A 61 7.43 1.04 -5.02
N GLU A 62 7.06 0.14 -4.11
CA GLU A 62 7.68 -1.18 -3.95
C GLU A 62 6.59 -2.26 -4.08
N GLY A 63 6.65 -3.06 -5.15
CA GLY A 63 5.71 -4.16 -5.41
C GLY A 63 6.35 -5.51 -5.10
N PHE A 64 5.58 -6.43 -4.52
CA PHE A 64 6.05 -7.76 -4.12
C PHE A 64 5.07 -8.85 -4.56
N GLU A 65 5.61 -10.02 -4.91
CA GLU A 65 4.84 -11.25 -5.08
C GLU A 65 4.88 -12.05 -3.77
N VAL A 66 3.71 -12.46 -3.29
CA VAL A 66 3.61 -13.28 -2.07
C VAL A 66 3.98 -14.72 -2.42
N ILE A 67 5.18 -15.14 -2.03
CA ILE A 67 5.67 -16.51 -2.22
C ILE A 67 5.31 -17.46 -1.08
N ILE A 68 5.05 -16.92 0.11
CA ILE A 68 4.62 -17.67 1.31
C ILE A 68 3.63 -16.78 2.06
N HIS A 69 2.45 -17.31 2.33
CA HIS A 69 1.47 -16.70 3.22
C HIS A 69 1.21 -17.65 4.39
N GLU A 70 1.28 -17.15 5.62
CA GLU A 70 0.97 -17.93 6.82
C GLU A 70 -0.17 -17.23 7.58
N ASP A 71 -1.27 -17.94 7.82
CA ASP A 71 -2.39 -17.39 8.57
C ASP A 71 -2.13 -17.36 10.08
N ARG A 72 -3.07 -16.80 10.84
CA ARG A 72 -2.98 -16.68 12.31
C ARG A 72 -2.82 -18.04 13.02
N ASP A 73 -3.25 -19.13 12.40
CA ASP A 73 -3.16 -20.48 12.93
C ASP A 73 -1.90 -21.23 12.47
N GLY A 74 -1.00 -20.54 11.74
CA GLY A 74 0.25 -21.11 11.24
C GLY A 74 0.07 -21.94 9.96
N LYS A 75 -1.10 -21.88 9.29
CA LYS A 75 -1.30 -22.62 8.04
C LYS A 75 -0.71 -21.83 6.88
N ARG A 76 0.08 -22.54 6.08
CA ARG A 76 0.69 -21.98 4.87
C ARG A 76 -0.24 -22.15 3.67
N GLY A 77 -0.48 -21.05 2.97
CA GLY A 77 -1.14 -20.98 1.67
C GLY A 77 -0.15 -20.83 0.54
#